data_AF-A0A023BVN0-F1
#
_entry.id   AF-A0A023BVN0-F1
#
_cell.length_a   1.000
_cell.length_b   1.000
_cell.length_c   1.000
_cell.angle_alpha   90.00
_cell.angle_beta   90.00
_cell.angle_gamma   90.00
#
_symmetry.space_group_name_H-M   'P 1'
#
loop_
_entity.id
_entity.type
_entity.pdbx_description
1 polymer ?
#
loop_
_entity_poly.entity_id
_entity_poly.type
_entity_poly.pdbx_seq_one_letter_code
_entity_poly.pdbx_strand_id
1 'polypeptide(L)'
;MELSITEILKYFFLGIITSIPQLVIAILCIYYIIKVGSKTDGILLTTGSIISLLCGISNTVGTTYISTLGADTYLTYIYVIQGFSFLGSILFVIGFFLLIKKTIKYFVQS
;
A
#
# COMPACT_ATOMS: atom_id res chain seq x y z
N MET A 1 -17.87 -20.13 14.64
CA MET A 1 -18.54 -18.84 14.85
C MET A 1 -18.74 -18.23 13.46
N GLU A 2 -19.98 -18.14 12.99
CA GLU A 2 -20.28 -17.56 11.68
C GLU A 2 -19.97 -16.05 11.69
N LEU A 3 -18.78 -15.67 11.23
CA LEU A 3 -18.67 -15.05 9.90
C LEU A 3 -19.65 -13.92 9.51
N SER A 4 -20.29 -13.18 10.41
CA SER A 4 -21.42 -12.34 10.01
C SER A 4 -20.96 -11.28 9.01
N ILE A 5 -21.68 -11.11 7.89
CA ILE A 5 -21.34 -10.13 6.82
C ILE A 5 -21.11 -8.73 7.40
N THR A 6 -21.86 -8.37 8.44
CA THR A 6 -21.71 -7.13 9.21
C THR A 6 -20.32 -6.97 9.83
N GLU A 7 -19.72 -8.04 10.36
CA GLU A 7 -18.37 -8.01 10.93
C GLU A 7 -17.33 -7.80 9.83
N ILE A 8 -17.45 -8.54 8.72
CA ILE A 8 -16.57 -8.38 7.55
C ILE A 8 -16.59 -6.91 7.08
N LEU A 9 -17.77 -6.32 6.98
CA LEU A 9 -17.93 -4.93 6.55
C LEU A 9 -17.31 -3.94 7.54
N LYS A 10 -17.45 -4.19 8.84
CA LYS A 10 -16.86 -3.37 9.91
C LYS A 10 -15.34 -3.40 9.88
N TYR A 11 -14.73 -4.58 9.70
CA TYR A 11 -13.27 -4.69 9.62
C TYR A 11 -12.70 -4.16 8.31
N PHE A 12 -13.45 -4.25 7.21
CA PHE A 12 -13.08 -3.59 5.96
C PHE A 12 -13.06 -2.07 6.12
N PHE A 13 -14.10 -1.50 6.74
CA PHE A 13 -14.13 -0.07 7.08
C PHE A 13 -13.01 0.34 8.04
N LEU A 14 -12.73 -0.48 9.06
CA LEU A 14 -11.62 -0.25 9.97
C LEU A 14 -10.29 -0.24 9.22
N GLY A 15 -10.07 -1.20 8.32
CA GLY A 15 -8.88 -1.29 7.46
C GLY A 15 -8.69 -0.06 6.56
N ILE A 16 -9.78 0.51 6.04
CA ILE A 16 -9.74 1.76 5.27
C ILE A 16 -9.36 2.94 6.18
N ILE A 17 -9.98 3.06 7.35
CA ILE A 17 -9.73 4.16 8.30
C ILE A 17 -8.30 4.12 8.82
N THR A 18 -7.79 2.93 9.17
CA THR A 18 -6.40 2.78 9.62
C THR A 18 -5.39 3.05 8.49
N SER A 19 -5.82 2.92 7.24
CA SER A 19 -5.00 3.17 6.05
C SER A 19 -5.14 4.60 5.49
N ILE A 20 -5.78 5.53 6.21
CA ILE A 20 -5.92 6.93 5.78
C ILE A 20 -4.57 7.57 5.39
N PRO A 21 -3.47 7.43 6.15
CA PRO A 21 -2.18 8.00 5.75
C PRO A 21 -1.70 7.43 4.41
N GLN A 22 -1.85 6.12 4.20
CA GLN A 22 -1.49 5.43 2.97
C GLN A 22 -2.38 5.88 1.79
N LEU A 23 -3.67 6.10 2.04
CA LEU A 23 -4.62 6.63 1.06
C LEU A 23 -4.24 8.03 0.60
N VAL A 24 -3.85 8.92 1.53
CA VAL A 24 -3.37 10.27 1.19
C VAL A 24 -2.13 10.18 0.29
N ILE A 25 -1.17 9.31 0.63
CA ILE A 25 0.04 9.10 -0.18
C ILE A 25 -0.33 8.58 -1.57
N ALA A 26 -1.20 7.58 -1.66
CA ALA A 26 -1.66 7.03 -2.93
C ALA A 26 -2.34 8.10 -3.81
N ILE A 27 -3.20 8.93 -3.21
CA ILE A 27 -3.86 10.05 -3.91
C ILE A 27 -2.83 11.06 -4.41
N LEU A 28 -1.81 11.40 -3.62
CA LEU A 28 -0.73 12.30 -4.04
C LEU A 28 0.09 11.71 -5.19
N CYS A 29 0.38 10.41 -5.17
CA CYS A 29 1.07 9.73 -6.27
C CYS A 29 0.23 9.72 -7.57
N ILE A 30 -1.07 9.45 -7.46
CA ILE A 30 -1.99 9.51 -8.60
C ILE A 30 -2.05 10.95 -9.16
N TYR A 31 -2.19 11.94 -8.28
CA TYR A 31 -2.16 13.36 -8.68
C TYR A 31 -0.86 13.74 -9.38
N TYR A 32 0.28 13.22 -8.92
CA TYR A 32 1.58 13.43 -9.56
C TYR A 32 1.60 12.89 -10.99
N ILE A 33 1.09 11.68 -11.25
CA ILE A 33 1.00 11.12 -12.61
C ILE A 33 0.12 12.01 -13.50
N ILE A 34 -1.04 12.45 -12.99
CA ILE A 34 -1.96 13.29 -13.77
C ILE A 34 -1.30 14.63 -14.15
N LYS A 35 -0.52 15.22 -13.24
CA LYS A 35 0.08 16.55 -13.44
C LYS A 35 1.41 16.53 -14.21
N VAL A 36 2.28 15.55 -13.96
CA VAL A 36 3.64 15.48 -14.52
C VAL A 36 3.74 14.49 -15.69
N GLY A 37 2.70 13.70 -15.90
CA GLY A 37 2.61 12.64 -16.92
C GLY A 37 3.10 11.29 -16.39
N SER A 38 2.78 10.22 -17.13
CA SER A 38 3.15 8.81 -16.83
C SER A 38 4.63 8.51 -17.02
N LYS A 39 5.50 9.26 -16.34
CA LYS A 39 6.93 8.97 -16.28
C LYS A 39 7.20 7.81 -15.32
N THR A 40 8.30 7.10 -15.56
CA THR A 40 8.67 5.87 -14.84
C THR A 40 8.70 6.06 -13.31
N ASP A 41 9.10 7.25 -12.84
CA ASP A 41 9.09 7.64 -11.43
C ASP A 41 7.66 7.68 -10.85
N GLY A 42 6.70 8.29 -11.56
CA GLY A 42 5.31 8.37 -11.12
C GLY A 42 4.63 7.01 -11.07
N ILE A 43 4.89 6.16 -12.06
CA ILE A 43 4.35 4.79 -12.13
C ILE A 43 4.85 3.98 -10.92
N LEU A 44 6.17 3.95 -10.69
CA LEU A 44 6.77 3.21 -9.57
C LEU A 44 6.23 3.65 -8.20
N LEU A 45 6.12 4.97 -7.99
CA LEU A 45 5.53 5.55 -6.77
C LEU A 45 4.08 5.12 -6.56
N THR A 46 3.29 5.15 -7.63
CA THR A 46 1.86 4.84 -7.56
C THR A 46 1.63 3.35 -7.35
N THR A 47 2.35 2.50 -8.09
CA THR A 47 2.25 1.04 -7.92
C THR A 47 2.70 0.61 -6.54
N GLY A 48 3.81 1.16 -6.02
CA GLY A 48 4.28 0.87 -4.65
C GLY A 48 3.29 1.31 -3.57
N SER A 49 2.67 2.48 -3.74
CA SER A 49 1.63 2.99 -2.84
C SER A 49 0.37 2.11 -2.85
N ILE A 50 -0.09 1.68 -4.04
CA ILE A 50 -1.27 0.82 -4.19
C ILE A 50 -1.03 -0.55 -3.57
N ILE A 51 0.14 -1.17 -3.82
CA ILE A 51 0.50 -2.46 -3.22
C ILE A 51 0.52 -2.35 -1.69
N SER A 52 1.13 -1.29 -1.17
CA SER A 52 1.20 -1.05 0.28
C SER A 52 -0.18 -0.86 0.91
N LEU A 53 -1.08 -0.15 0.21
CA LEU A 53 -2.46 0.08 0.64
C LEU A 53 -3.25 -1.24 0.66
N LEU A 54 -3.15 -2.04 -0.40
CA LEU A 54 -3.78 -3.37 -0.45
C LEU A 54 -3.25 -4.28 0.67
N CYS A 55 -1.94 -4.30 0.89
CA CYS A 55 -1.34 -5.08 1.98
C CYS A 55 -1.85 -4.61 3.36
N GLY A 56 -1.99 -3.30 3.57
CA GLY A 56 -2.51 -2.73 4.82
C GLY A 56 -3.96 -3.18 5.09
N ILE A 57 -4.83 -3.07 4.09
CA ILE A 57 -6.23 -3.53 4.20
C ILE A 57 -6.27 -5.04 4.45
N SER A 58 -5.52 -5.82 3.67
CA SER A 58 -5.49 -7.27 3.80
C SER A 58 -4.94 -7.73 5.16
N ASN A 59 -3.97 -7.02 5.75
CA ASN A 59 -3.47 -7.35 7.08
C ASN A 59 -4.55 -7.11 8.15
N THR A 60 -5.24 -5.96 8.10
CA THR A 60 -6.34 -5.66 9.03
C THR A 60 -7.47 -6.68 8.91
N VAL A 61 -7.88 -7.05 7.69
CA VAL A 61 -8.92 -8.06 7.48
C VAL A 61 -8.44 -9.46 7.90
N GLY A 62 -7.19 -9.81 7.60
CA GLY A 62 -6.61 -11.12 7.92
C GLY A 62 -6.44 -11.37 9.41
N THR A 63 -6.15 -10.33 10.21
CA THR A 63 -6.08 -10.46 11.68
C THR A 63 -7.38 -10.96 12.29
N THR A 64 -8.52 -10.68 11.66
CA THR A 64 -9.83 -11.15 12.12
C THR A 64 -10.06 -12.63 11.85
N TYR A 65 -9.42 -13.16 10.81
CA TYR A 65 -9.51 -14.57 10.41
C TYR A 65 -8.63 -15.50 11.27
N ILE A 66 -7.78 -14.95 12.15
CA ILE A 66 -6.99 -15.72 13.14
C ILE A 66 -7.89 -16.63 13.98
N SER A 67 -9.03 -16.10 14.42
CA SER A 67 -9.96 -16.79 15.32
C SER A 67 -10.70 -17.94 14.63
N THR A 68 -10.65 -18.02 13.28
CA THR A 68 -11.40 -19.01 12.50
C THR A 68 -10.52 -20.00 11.72
N LEU A 69 -9.32 -19.61 11.29
CA LEU A 69 -8.42 -20.46 10.46
C LEU A 69 -7.25 -21.10 11.22
N GLY A 70 -7.07 -20.76 12.51
CA GLY A 70 -5.95 -21.25 13.31
C GLY A 70 -4.64 -20.48 13.08
N ALA A 71 -3.73 -20.55 14.06
CA ALA A 71 -2.51 -19.72 14.08
C ALA A 71 -1.54 -20.00 12.92
N ASP A 72 -1.37 -21.27 12.52
CA ASP A 72 -0.40 -21.66 11.48
C ASP A 72 -0.79 -21.15 10.08
N THR A 73 -2.08 -21.24 9.75
CA THR A 73 -2.63 -20.74 8.48
C THR A 73 -2.52 -19.22 8.39
N TYR A 74 -2.76 -18.53 9.50
CA TYR A 74 -2.62 -17.08 9.59
C TYR A 74 -1.18 -16.62 9.46
N LEU A 75 -0.22 -17.31 10.09
CA LEU A 75 1.21 -16.99 9.96
C LEU A 75 1.65 -17.05 8.50
N THR A 76 1.26 -18.10 7.78
CA THR A 76 1.56 -18.25 6.35
C THR A 76 0.97 -17.10 5.53
N TYR A 77 -0.30 -16.74 5.77
CA TYR A 77 -0.96 -15.62 5.13
C TYR A 77 -0.23 -14.29 5.38
N ILE A 78 0.15 -14.01 6.63
CA ILE A 78 0.90 -12.81 6.98
C ILE A 78 2.27 -12.76 6.30
N TYR A 79 3.01 -13.86 6.24
CA TYR A 79 4.32 -13.88 5.59
C TYR A 79 4.21 -13.55 4.10
N VAL A 80 3.19 -14.07 3.43
CA VAL A 80 2.92 -13.74 2.02
C VAL A 80 2.63 -12.25 1.86
N ILE A 81 1.74 -11.69 2.68
CA ILE A 81 1.40 -10.25 2.62
C ILE A 81 2.62 -9.38 2.93
N GLN A 82 3.42 -9.72 3.94
CA GLN A 82 4.63 -8.98 4.25
C GLN A 82 5.64 -9.03 3.10
N GLY A 83 5.75 -10.17 2.40
CA GLY A 83 6.57 -10.27 1.18
C GLY A 83 6.12 -9.30 0.09
N PHE A 84 4.82 -9.21 -0.19
CA PHE A 84 4.27 -8.23 -1.13
C PHE A 84 4.43 -6.79 -0.65
N SER A 85 4.25 -6.54 0.65
CA SER A 85 4.43 -5.21 1.25
C SER A 85 5.88 -4.74 1.13
N PHE A 86 6.84 -5.65 1.32
CA PHE A 86 8.26 -5.37 1.11
C PHE A 86 8.57 -5.01 -0.35
N LEU A 87 8.04 -5.77 -1.31
CA LEU A 87 8.17 -5.45 -2.73
C LEU A 87 7.55 -4.09 -3.08
N GLY A 88 6.35 -3.80 -2.55
CA GLY A 88 5.70 -2.50 -2.71
C GLY A 88 6.53 -1.35 -2.16
N SER A 89 7.17 -1.56 -1.00
CA SER A 89 8.06 -0.59 -0.37
C SER A 89 9.31 -0.33 -1.21
N ILE A 90 9.93 -1.38 -1.78
CA ILE A 90 11.08 -1.24 -2.69
C ILE A 90 10.69 -0.42 -3.93
N LEU A 91 9.56 -0.75 -4.58
CA LEU A 91 9.05 -0.02 -5.75
C LEU A 91 8.84 1.46 -5.42
N PHE A 92 8.24 1.74 -4.27
CA PHE A 92 8.01 3.10 -3.80
C PHE A 92 9.32 3.86 -3.58
N VAL A 93 10.29 3.27 -2.88
CA VAL A 93 11.59 3.90 -2.60
C VAL A 93 12.36 4.18 -3.88
N ILE A 94 12.36 3.25 -4.84
CA ILE A 94 13.00 3.45 -6.15
C ILE A 94 12.33 4.61 -6.90
N GLY A 95 11.00 4.63 -6.95
CA GLY A 95 10.24 5.72 -7.58
C GLY A 95 10.53 7.07 -6.91
N PHE A 96 10.60 7.10 -5.57
CA PHE A 96 10.89 8.30 -4.80
C PHE A 96 12.32 8.81 -5.03
N PHE A 97 13.29 7.90 -5.10
CA PHE A 97 14.68 8.25 -5.39
C PHE A 97 14.85 8.86 -6.79
N LEU A 98 14.17 8.29 -7.80
CA LEU A 98 14.16 8.86 -9.15
C LEU A 98 13.55 10.26 -9.19
N LEU A 99 12.46 10.48 -8.44
CA LEU A 99 11.81 11.77 -8.30
C LEU A 99 12.75 12.81 -7.66
N ILE A 100 13.43 12.46 -6.56
CA ILE A 100 14.42 13.33 -5.91
C ILE A 100 15.55 13.69 -6.89
N LYS A 101 16.14 12.70 -7.55
CA LYS A 101 17.26 12.91 -8.49
C LYS A 101 16.88 13.88 -9.60
N LYS A 102 15.66 13.75 -10.12
CA LYS A 102 15.10 14.63 -11.16
C LYS A 102 14.87 16.05 -10.64
N THR A 103 14.33 16.20 -9.43
CA THR A 103 14.12 17.51 -8.79
C THR A 103 15.44 18.22 -8.51
N ILE A 104 16.45 17.52 -7.96
CA ILE A 104 17.78 18.09 -7.70
C ILE A 104 18.43 18.52 -9.01
N LYS A 105 18.36 17.69 -10.06
CA LYS A 105 18.91 18.05 -11.37
C LYS A 105 18.27 19.33 -11.94
N TYR A 106 16.95 19.50 -11.75
CA TYR A 106 16.24 20.70 -12.14
C TYR A 106 16.71 21.93 -11.34
N PHE A 107 16.93 21.78 -10.03
CA PHE A 107 17.39 22.87 -9.16
C PHE A 107 18.83 23.31 -9.44
N VAL A 108 19.71 22.38 -9.84
CA VAL A 108 21.12 22.68 -10.17
C VAL A 108 21.28 23.32 -11.57
N GLN A 109 20.28 23.20 -12.44
CA GLN A 109 20.28 23.79 -13.79
C GLN A 109 19.47 25.09 -13.90
N SER A 110 18.81 25.51 -12.81
CA SER A 110 18.12 26.80 -12.67
C SER A 110 19.07 27.88 -12.17
#